data_AF-R7Y0E9-F1
#
_entry.id   AF-R7Y0E9-F1
#
_cell.length_a   1.000
_cell.length_b   1.000
_cell.length_c   1.000
_cell.angle_alpha   90.00
_cell.angle_beta   90.00
_cell.angle_gamma   90.00
#
_symmetry.space_group_name_H-M   'P 1'
#
loop_
_entity.id
_entity.type
_entity.pdbx_description
1 polymer ?
#
loop_
_entity_poly.entity_id
_entity_poly.type
_entity_poly.pdbx_seq_one_letter_code
_entity_poly.pdbx_strand_id
1 'polypeptide(L)'
;MVVVADAGMLSSSNLRDLAEAGLRFIVGSRVTKAPKDLESHFRWHGTAFTDGQVIDTITPRDERGTAVKSSDPMRRAEPIWDRAVHAKSWRAVWAYSRKRAVRDNATLTLQENKARAVVAGEKAARTPRFVKTRNGANELDETSLARARDLVGLKGYVTNIEAGLMPAGEVIASYHDLWHVEQPFRMS
;
A
#
# COMPACT_ATOMS: atom_id res chain seq x y z
N MET A 1 11.24 1.88 -22.38
CA MET A 1 9.77 1.88 -22.22
C MET A 1 9.43 1.64 -20.75
N VAL A 2 8.48 2.39 -20.18
CA VAL A 2 7.99 2.20 -18.81
C VAL A 2 6.50 1.87 -18.87
N VAL A 3 6.09 0.79 -18.21
CA VAL A 3 4.69 0.38 -18.10
C VAL A 3 4.10 0.95 -16.82
N VAL A 4 3.05 1.76 -16.92
CA VAL A 4 2.35 2.33 -15.76
C VAL A 4 0.97 1.69 -15.68
N ALA A 5 0.57 1.17 -14.52
CA ALA A 5 -0.69 0.45 -14.38
C ALA A 5 -1.27 0.50 -12.95
N ASP A 6 -2.56 0.24 -12.81
CA ASP A 6 -3.22 0.19 -11.51
C ASP A 6 -2.91 -1.10 -10.71
N ALA A 7 -3.02 -1.01 -9.38
CA ALA A 7 -2.86 -2.11 -8.43
C ALA A 7 -3.79 -3.32 -8.69
N GLY A 8 -4.89 -3.12 -9.41
CA GLY A 8 -5.82 -4.17 -9.82
C GLY A 8 -5.35 -4.99 -11.03
N MET A 9 -4.46 -4.43 -11.86
CA MET A 9 -4.18 -4.96 -13.21
C MET A 9 -2.96 -5.88 -13.31
N LEU A 10 -2.13 -5.97 -12.27
CA LEU A 10 -0.88 -6.76 -12.32
C LEU A 10 -0.72 -7.66 -11.09
N SER A 11 -0.51 -8.95 -11.35
CA SER A 11 -0.12 -9.96 -10.36
C SER A 11 1.39 -9.92 -10.11
N SER A 12 1.86 -10.58 -9.05
CA SER A 12 3.31 -10.72 -8.81
C SER A 12 4.03 -11.51 -9.90
N SER A 13 3.36 -12.43 -10.60
CA SER A 13 3.93 -13.11 -11.79
C SER A 13 4.16 -12.11 -12.92
N ASN A 14 3.15 -11.30 -13.25
CA ASN A 14 3.26 -10.32 -14.33
C ASN A 14 4.39 -9.32 -14.09
N LEU A 15 4.59 -8.88 -12.84
CA LEU A 15 5.70 -7.98 -12.51
C LEU A 15 7.09 -8.63 -12.69
N ARG A 16 7.21 -9.94 -12.44
CA ARG A 16 8.45 -10.68 -12.72
C ARG A 16 8.67 -10.80 -14.22
N ASP A 17 7.64 -11.19 -14.97
CA ASP A 17 7.73 -11.36 -16.42
C ASP A 17 8.15 -10.05 -17.11
N LEU A 18 7.57 -8.91 -16.69
CA LEU A 18 7.97 -7.58 -17.17
C LEU A 18 9.45 -7.30 -16.86
N ALA A 19 9.91 -7.60 -15.65
CA ALA A 19 11.30 -7.34 -15.26
C ALA A 19 12.30 -8.27 -15.98
N GLU A 20 11.93 -9.52 -16.23
CA GLU A 20 12.70 -10.50 -17.00
C GLU A 20 12.78 -10.12 -18.49
N ALA A 21 11.69 -9.56 -19.04
CA ALA A 21 11.67 -8.96 -20.37
C ALA A 21 12.46 -7.63 -20.47
N GLY A 22 13.10 -7.19 -19.39
CA GLY A 22 13.88 -5.95 -19.36
C GLY A 22 13.03 -4.68 -19.34
N LEU A 23 11.72 -4.79 -19.10
CA LEU A 23 10.80 -3.66 -19.01
C LEU A 23 10.83 -3.03 -17.63
N ARG A 24 10.65 -1.71 -17.61
CA ARG A 24 10.46 -0.93 -16.38
C ARG A 24 8.99 -0.78 -16.08
N PHE A 25 8.59 -0.74 -14.81
CA PHE A 25 7.20 -0.57 -14.44
C PHE A 25 6.99 0.37 -13.25
N ILE A 26 5.81 0.97 -13.17
CA ILE A 26 5.28 1.68 -12.00
C ILE A 26 3.84 1.23 -11.80
N VAL A 27 3.55 0.69 -10.62
CA VAL A 27 2.22 0.12 -10.33
C VAL A 27 1.72 0.61 -9.00
N GLY A 28 0.41 0.87 -8.90
CA GLY A 28 -0.21 1.19 -7.62
C GLY A 28 -0.01 0.04 -6.61
N SER A 29 0.31 0.36 -5.36
CA SER A 29 0.35 -0.62 -4.27
C SER A 29 -0.98 -0.63 -3.52
N ARG A 30 -1.44 -1.82 -3.16
CA ARG A 30 -2.57 -1.97 -2.25
C ARG A 30 -2.12 -1.64 -0.84
N VAL A 31 -2.90 -0.80 -0.14
CA VAL A 31 -2.62 -0.38 1.24
C VAL A 31 -2.48 -1.56 2.20
N THR A 32 -3.08 -2.71 1.91
CA THR A 32 -2.91 -3.96 2.67
C THR A 32 -1.47 -4.48 2.72
N LYS A 33 -0.58 -4.03 1.81
CA LYS A 33 0.86 -4.37 1.79
C LYS A 33 1.70 -3.45 2.67
N ALA A 34 1.22 -2.22 2.90
CA ALA A 34 1.88 -1.19 3.69
C ALA A 34 2.38 -1.65 5.08
N PRO A 35 1.65 -2.50 5.84
CA PRO A 35 2.10 -2.93 7.16
C PRO A 35 3.47 -3.61 7.19
N LYS A 36 3.90 -4.25 6.08
CA LYS A 36 5.21 -4.92 6.02
C LYS A 36 6.30 -3.96 5.57
N ASP A 37 6.00 -3.12 4.59
CA ASP A 37 6.97 -2.20 4.00
C ASP A 37 7.32 -1.07 4.98
N LEU A 38 6.31 -0.58 5.71
CA LEU A 38 6.41 0.58 6.59
C LEU A 38 6.68 0.20 8.06
N GLU A 39 6.92 -1.07 8.38
CA GLU A 39 7.13 -1.51 9.76
C GLU A 39 8.32 -0.79 10.41
N SER A 40 9.45 -0.70 9.70
CA SER A 40 10.61 0.06 10.18
C SER A 40 10.27 1.55 10.35
N HIS A 41 9.61 2.14 9.36
CA HIS A 41 9.20 3.54 9.41
C HIS A 41 8.35 3.84 10.64
N PHE A 42 7.31 3.05 10.89
CA PHE A 42 6.38 3.28 12.01
C PHE A 42 7.05 3.11 13.36
N ARG A 43 8.02 2.19 13.46
CA ARG A 43 8.80 2.02 14.69
C ARG A 43 9.59 3.28 15.05
N TRP A 44 10.22 3.93 14.06
CA TRP A 44 11.15 5.04 14.31
C TRP A 44 10.52 6.43 14.20
N HIS A 45 9.46 6.57 13.41
CA HIS A 45 8.82 7.85 13.08
C HIS A 45 7.34 7.91 13.51
N GLY A 46 6.75 6.78 13.90
CA GLY A 46 5.32 6.69 14.21
C GLY A 46 4.44 6.77 12.96
N THR A 47 3.17 7.08 13.18
CA THR A 47 2.12 7.14 12.13
C THR A 47 1.59 8.55 11.90
N ALA A 48 2.24 9.56 12.48
CA ALA A 48 1.92 10.96 12.27
C ALA A 48 2.68 11.49 11.04
N PHE A 49 1.94 11.72 9.95
CA PHE A 49 2.53 12.20 8.69
C PHE A 49 2.31 13.69 8.45
N THR A 50 3.24 14.30 7.72
CA THR A 50 3.10 15.66 7.18
C THR A 50 2.55 15.60 5.75
N ASP A 51 1.73 16.58 5.35
CA ASP A 51 1.18 16.60 3.98
C ASP A 51 2.29 16.62 2.93
N GLY A 52 2.19 15.76 1.91
CA GLY A 52 3.23 15.58 0.90
C GLY A 52 4.44 14.75 1.34
N GLN A 53 4.45 14.20 2.55
CA GLN A 53 5.54 13.31 3.00
C GLN A 53 5.65 12.08 2.10
N VAL A 54 6.88 11.75 1.74
CA VAL A 54 7.23 10.58 0.92
C VAL A 54 8.14 9.65 1.72
N ILE A 55 7.87 8.36 1.62
CA ILE A 55 8.68 7.29 2.20
C ILE A 55 9.10 6.38 1.05
N ASP A 56 10.41 6.28 0.82
CA ASP A 56 10.99 5.43 -0.22
C ASP A 56 11.70 4.26 0.47
N THR A 57 11.24 3.05 0.20
CA THR A 57 11.64 1.82 0.89
C THR A 57 11.53 0.65 -0.08
N ILE A 58 11.51 -0.59 0.43
CA ILE A 58 11.39 -1.79 -0.40
C ILE A 58 10.28 -2.74 0.07
N THR A 59 9.68 -3.45 -0.88
CA THR A 59 8.62 -4.45 -0.66
C THR A 59 9.09 -5.82 -1.16
N PRO A 60 8.71 -6.95 -0.54
CA PRO A 60 9.02 -8.27 -1.09
C PRO A 60 8.37 -8.46 -2.48
N ARG A 61 9.05 -9.19 -3.39
CA ARG A 61 8.46 -9.59 -4.69
C ARG A 61 7.33 -10.59 -4.52
N ASP A 62 7.44 -11.44 -3.50
CA ASP A 62 6.53 -12.56 -3.26
C ASP A 62 5.98 -12.60 -1.84
N GLU A 63 4.67 -12.87 -1.77
CA GLU A 63 3.94 -13.02 -0.51
C GLU A 63 4.09 -14.43 0.09
N ARG A 64 4.49 -15.42 -0.73
CA ARG A 64 4.55 -16.85 -0.37
C ARG A 64 5.93 -17.34 0.08
N GLY A 65 6.97 -16.51 -0.03
CA GLY A 65 8.27 -16.81 0.56
C GLY A 65 8.29 -16.41 2.03
N THR A 66 9.04 -17.15 2.85
CA THR A 66 9.46 -16.74 4.21
C THR A 66 9.68 -15.25 4.21
N ALA A 67 8.99 -14.50 5.09
CA ALA A 67 9.00 -13.05 5.10
C ALA A 67 10.45 -12.53 5.08
N VAL A 68 10.97 -12.26 3.89
CA VAL A 68 12.26 -11.63 3.73
C VAL A 68 12.01 -10.23 4.26
N LYS A 69 12.56 -9.93 5.44
CA LYS A 69 12.52 -8.61 6.06
C LYS A 69 13.03 -7.62 5.02
N SER A 70 12.08 -6.94 4.39
CA SER A 70 12.36 -6.07 3.25
C SER A 70 13.01 -4.80 3.76
N SER A 71 12.52 -4.25 4.87
CA SER A 71 13.26 -3.35 5.73
C SER A 71 13.65 -4.06 7.04
N ASP A 72 14.82 -3.75 7.59
CA ASP A 72 15.23 -4.19 8.93
C ASP A 72 14.62 -3.22 9.96
N PRO A 73 13.66 -3.65 10.80
CA PRO A 73 13.02 -2.76 11.77
C PRO A 73 13.99 -2.18 12.79
N MET A 74 15.18 -2.77 12.96
CA MET A 74 16.19 -2.26 13.89
C MET A 74 17.05 -1.15 13.29
N ARG A 75 16.90 -0.83 11.99
CA ARG A 75 17.62 0.24 11.31
C ARG A 75 16.68 1.40 11.02
N ARG A 76 17.08 2.59 11.47
CA ARG A 76 16.31 3.82 11.29
C ARG A 76 16.30 4.33 9.84
N ALA A 77 17.39 4.11 9.10
CA ALA A 77 17.45 4.51 7.70
C ALA A 77 16.67 3.52 6.83
N GLU A 78 15.82 4.05 5.96
CA GLU A 78 15.12 3.23 4.96
C GLU A 78 16.11 2.64 3.95
N PRO A 79 15.94 1.38 3.53
CA PRO A 79 16.78 0.78 2.51
C PRO A 79 16.56 1.45 1.16
N ILE A 80 17.66 1.82 0.49
CA ILE A 80 17.62 2.27 -0.90
C ILE A 80 17.59 1.04 -1.79
N TRP A 81 16.55 0.89 -2.60
CA TRP A 81 16.44 -0.25 -3.51
C TRP A 81 17.55 -0.22 -4.57
N ASP A 82 18.13 -1.40 -4.79
CA ASP A 82 19.18 -1.68 -5.76
C ASP A 82 18.90 -3.05 -6.36
N ARG A 83 18.93 -3.16 -7.70
CA ARG A 83 18.52 -4.39 -8.40
C ARG A 83 19.45 -5.58 -8.10
N ALA A 84 20.74 -5.33 -7.92
CA ALA A 84 21.75 -6.36 -7.67
C ALA A 84 21.73 -6.85 -6.21
N VAL A 85 21.52 -5.93 -5.25
CA VAL A 85 21.48 -6.26 -3.82
C VAL A 85 20.12 -6.82 -3.41
N HIS A 86 19.03 -6.27 -3.95
CA HIS A 86 17.66 -6.58 -3.52
C HIS A 86 16.93 -7.49 -4.51
N ALA A 87 17.56 -8.61 -4.88
CA ALA A 87 17.03 -9.55 -5.88
C ALA A 87 15.64 -10.13 -5.54
N LYS A 88 15.24 -10.12 -4.27
CA LYS A 88 13.94 -10.63 -3.77
C LYS A 88 12.93 -9.54 -3.41
N SER A 89 13.25 -8.27 -3.69
CA SER A 89 12.38 -7.14 -3.39
C SER A 89 12.20 -6.23 -4.62
N TRP A 90 11.16 -5.41 -4.57
CA TRP A 90 10.96 -4.25 -5.43
C TRP A 90 11.10 -2.96 -4.62
N ARG A 91 11.28 -1.84 -5.30
CA ARG A 91 11.20 -0.53 -4.65
C ARG A 91 9.73 -0.21 -4.36
N ALA A 92 9.46 0.32 -3.19
CA ALA A 92 8.16 0.78 -2.74
C ALA A 92 8.22 2.26 -2.35
N VAL A 93 7.43 3.08 -3.01
CA VAL A 93 7.29 4.51 -2.70
C VAL A 93 5.92 4.73 -2.09
N TRP A 94 5.85 5.33 -0.92
CA TRP A 94 4.60 5.71 -0.25
C TRP A 94 4.51 7.23 -0.15
N ALA A 95 3.35 7.77 -0.50
CA ALA A 95 3.06 9.19 -0.42
C ALA A 95 1.85 9.43 0.48
N TYR A 96 2.01 10.33 1.44
CA TYR A 96 0.92 10.78 2.30
C TYR A 96 0.22 12.01 1.70
N SER A 97 -1.10 12.04 1.79
CA SER A 97 -1.91 13.22 1.47
C SER A 97 -2.99 13.45 2.53
N ARG A 98 -3.03 14.66 3.08
CA ARG A 98 -4.06 15.09 4.04
C ARG A 98 -5.45 15.05 3.43
N LYS A 99 -5.60 15.48 2.16
CA LYS A 99 -6.88 15.40 1.42
C LYS A 99 -7.37 13.95 1.29
N ARG A 100 -6.46 12.99 1.12
CA ARG A 100 -6.79 11.56 1.13
C ARG A 100 -7.16 11.10 2.53
N ALA A 101 -6.36 11.48 3.53
CA ALA A 101 -6.60 11.12 4.92
C ALA A 101 -8.02 11.49 5.40
N VAL A 102 -8.50 12.69 5.07
CA VAL A 102 -9.87 13.12 5.40
C VAL A 102 -10.94 12.19 4.81
N ARG A 103 -10.80 11.82 3.53
CA ARG A 103 -11.77 10.93 2.85
C ARG A 103 -11.70 9.49 3.34
N ASP A 104 -10.49 8.98 3.55
CA ASP A 104 -10.24 7.64 4.07
C ASP A 104 -10.82 7.52 5.49
N ASN A 105 -10.63 8.53 6.35
CA ASN A 105 -11.21 8.57 7.70
C ASN A 105 -12.73 8.55 7.70
N ALA A 106 -13.37 9.33 6.83
CA ALA A 106 -14.84 9.31 6.71
C ALA A 106 -15.34 7.91 6.32
N THR A 107 -14.69 7.29 5.34
CA THR A 107 -14.99 5.93 4.90
C THR A 107 -14.77 4.92 6.02
N LEU A 108 -13.66 5.03 6.75
CA LEU A 108 -13.31 4.14 7.84
C LEU A 108 -14.28 4.25 9.02
N THR A 109 -14.72 5.47 9.34
CA THR A 109 -15.76 5.74 10.36
C THR A 109 -17.07 5.06 9.99
N LEU A 110 -17.50 5.15 8.73
CA LEU A 110 -18.71 4.45 8.25
C LEU A 110 -18.57 2.93 8.37
N GLN A 111 -17.39 2.38 8.09
CA GLN A 111 -17.11 0.95 8.23
C GLN A 111 -17.14 0.51 9.70
N GLU A 112 -16.54 1.29 10.59
CA GLU A 112 -16.57 1.03 12.03
C GLU A 112 -18.00 1.08 12.59
N ASN A 113 -18.79 2.09 12.22
CA ASN A 113 -20.18 2.20 12.68
C ASN A 113 -21.00 0.96 12.27
N LYS A 114 -20.83 0.49 11.03
CA LYS A 114 -21.46 -0.76 10.56
C LYS A 114 -20.97 -1.99 11.32
N ALA A 115 -19.68 -2.06 11.64
CA ALA A 115 -19.14 -3.15 12.45
C ALA A 115 -19.73 -3.17 13.87
N ARG A 116 -19.80 -1.99 14.51
CA ARG A 116 -20.38 -1.82 15.86
C ARG A 116 -21.86 -2.18 15.89
N ALA A 117 -22.64 -1.78 14.88
CA ALA A 117 -24.04 -2.16 14.73
C ALA A 117 -24.24 -3.69 14.72
N VAL A 118 -23.41 -4.41 13.95
CA VAL A 118 -23.47 -5.88 13.89
C VAL A 118 -23.04 -6.55 15.20
N VAL A 119 -22.05 -5.99 15.88
CA VAL A 119 -21.65 -6.46 17.22
C VAL A 119 -22.76 -6.21 18.25
N ALA A 120 -23.52 -5.12 18.11
CA ALA A 120 -24.70 -4.82 18.93
C ALA A 120 -25.94 -5.68 18.60
N GLY A 121 -25.86 -6.57 17.61
CA GLY A 121 -26.91 -7.54 17.29
C GLY A 121 -27.73 -7.20 16.04
N GLU A 122 -27.40 -6.13 15.31
CA GLU A 122 -28.06 -5.86 14.03
C GLU A 122 -27.70 -6.92 12.98
N LYS A 123 -28.71 -7.42 12.26
CA LYS A 123 -28.49 -8.39 11.18
C LYS A 123 -28.00 -7.68 9.92
N ALA A 124 -26.83 -8.08 9.43
CA ALA A 124 -26.31 -7.68 8.13
C ALA A 124 -26.38 -8.85 7.14
N ALA A 125 -26.62 -8.54 5.86
CA ALA A 125 -26.62 -9.55 4.78
C ALA A 125 -25.24 -10.23 4.61
N ARG A 126 -24.16 -9.52 4.97
CA ARG A 126 -22.79 -10.04 5.01
C ARG A 126 -22.07 -9.43 6.21
N THR A 127 -21.16 -10.20 6.82
CA THR A 127 -20.28 -9.70 7.89
C THR A 127 -19.48 -8.49 7.38
N PRO A 128 -19.65 -7.30 7.98
CA PRO A 128 -18.91 -6.11 7.57
C PRO A 128 -17.44 -6.21 7.96
N ARG A 129 -16.60 -5.35 7.36
CA ARG A 129 -15.19 -5.23 7.73
C ARG A 129 -15.06 -4.88 9.21
N PHE A 130 -14.01 -5.36 9.86
CA PHE A 130 -13.72 -5.18 11.30
C PHE A 130 -14.65 -5.94 12.25
N VAL A 131 -15.39 -6.93 11.78
CA VAL A 131 -16.08 -7.89 12.66
C VAL A 131 -15.36 -9.22 12.60
N LYS A 132 -15.09 -9.80 13.77
CA LYS A 132 -14.59 -11.17 13.93
C LYS A 132 -15.58 -11.96 14.77
N THR A 133 -15.68 -13.26 14.51
CA THR A 133 -16.50 -14.16 15.32
C THR A 133 -15.60 -14.96 16.24
N ARG A 134 -15.89 -14.95 17.54
CA ARG A 134 -15.17 -15.70 18.56
C ARG A 134 -16.18 -16.47 19.40
N ASN A 135 -16.04 -17.79 19.47
CA ASN A 135 -16.94 -18.67 20.22
C ASN A 135 -18.44 -18.46 19.89
N GLY A 136 -18.76 -18.17 18.62
CA GLY A 136 -20.13 -17.90 18.17
C GLY A 136 -20.66 -16.50 18.44
N ALA A 137 -19.91 -15.63 19.13
CA ALA A 137 -20.25 -14.23 19.33
C ALA A 137 -19.49 -13.32 18.35
N ASN A 138 -20.13 -12.23 17.91
CA ASN A 138 -19.48 -11.20 17.10
C ASN A 138 -18.75 -10.22 18.01
N GLU A 139 -17.50 -9.92 17.66
CA GLU A 139 -16.66 -8.95 18.34
C GLU A 139 -16.08 -7.96 17.32
N LEU A 140 -15.76 -6.75 17.78
CA LEU A 140 -15.03 -5.77 16.97
C LEU A 140 -13.56 -6.23 16.85
N ASP A 141 -13.04 -6.25 15.62
CA ASP A 141 -11.62 -6.48 15.35
C ASP A 141 -10.83 -5.17 15.48
N GLU A 142 -10.60 -4.77 16.72
CA GLU A 142 -9.88 -3.53 17.06
C GLU A 142 -8.47 -3.49 16.47
N THR A 143 -7.78 -4.62 16.41
CA THR A 143 -6.42 -4.68 15.87
C THR A 143 -6.39 -4.35 14.39
N SER A 144 -7.32 -4.88 13.57
CA SER A 144 -7.35 -4.54 12.16
C SER A 144 -7.91 -3.14 11.89
N LEU A 145 -8.80 -2.63 12.75
CA LEU A 145 -9.27 -1.25 12.71
C LEU A 145 -8.14 -0.25 13.01
N ALA A 146 -7.35 -0.49 14.05
CA ALA A 146 -6.19 0.32 14.39
C ALA A 146 -5.17 0.35 13.24
N ARG A 147 -4.83 -0.82 12.68
CA ARG A 147 -3.97 -0.91 11.49
C ARG A 147 -4.54 -0.15 10.29
N ALA A 148 -5.86 -0.15 10.10
CA ALA A 148 -6.47 0.63 9.02
C ALA A 148 -6.35 2.14 9.25
N ARG A 149 -6.44 2.60 10.52
CA ARG A 149 -6.23 4.00 10.90
C ARG A 149 -4.80 4.47 10.68
N ASP A 150 -3.83 3.64 11.03
CA ASP A 150 -2.40 3.96 10.86
C ASP A 150 -2.01 4.20 9.39
N LEU A 151 -2.79 3.65 8.46
CA LEU A 151 -2.53 3.72 7.02
C LEU A 151 -3.33 4.80 6.29
N VAL A 152 -4.16 5.56 7.00
CA VAL A 152 -5.02 6.59 6.44
C VAL A 152 -4.19 7.64 5.68
N GLY A 153 -4.61 7.95 4.46
CA GLY A 153 -3.96 8.99 3.66
C GLY A 153 -2.69 8.56 2.93
N LEU A 154 -2.18 7.36 3.18
CA LEU A 154 -1.06 6.79 2.44
C LEU A 154 -1.52 6.16 1.12
N LYS A 155 -0.75 6.39 0.06
CA LYS A 155 -0.83 5.66 -1.21
C LYS A 155 0.54 5.14 -1.59
N GLY A 156 0.63 3.86 -1.88
CA GLY A 156 1.87 3.20 -2.27
C GLY A 156 1.98 3.01 -3.78
N TYR A 157 3.21 2.88 -4.24
CA TYR A 157 3.62 2.61 -5.62
C TYR A 157 4.77 1.61 -5.59
N VAL A 158 4.75 0.62 -6.47
CA VAL A 158 5.80 -0.39 -6.61
C VAL A 158 6.48 -0.22 -7.96
N THR A 159 7.80 -0.24 -7.97
CA THR A 159 8.61 -0.08 -9.19
C THR A 159 9.89 -0.91 -9.14
N ASN A 160 10.42 -1.25 -10.32
CA ASN A 160 11.75 -1.81 -10.51
C ASN A 160 12.77 -0.76 -11.02
N ILE A 161 12.46 0.53 -10.86
CA ILE A 161 13.31 1.65 -11.27
C ILE A 161 14.06 2.19 -10.04
N GLU A 162 15.39 2.26 -10.15
CA GLU A 162 16.28 2.73 -9.08
C GLU A 162 16.07 4.22 -8.77
N ALA A 163 16.30 4.61 -7.51
CA ALA A 163 16.07 5.97 -7.03
C ALA A 163 16.94 7.02 -7.73
N GLY A 164 18.17 6.66 -8.11
CA GLY A 164 19.08 7.54 -8.86
C GLY A 164 18.66 7.77 -10.31
N LEU A 165 17.84 6.88 -10.88
CA LEU A 165 17.33 7.01 -12.24
C LEU A 165 15.96 7.69 -12.29
N MET A 166 15.09 7.40 -11.32
CA MET A 166 13.78 8.04 -11.18
C MET A 166 13.49 8.31 -9.70
N PRO A 167 13.59 9.57 -9.24
CA PRO A 167 13.28 9.93 -7.86
C PRO A 167 11.82 9.63 -7.50
N ALA A 168 11.55 9.47 -6.21
CA ALA A 168 10.22 9.08 -5.72
C ALA A 168 9.10 10.03 -6.19
N GLY A 169 9.36 11.34 -6.25
CA GLY A 169 8.42 12.33 -6.77
C GLY A 169 8.02 12.09 -8.23
N GLU A 170 8.97 11.67 -9.06
CA GLU A 170 8.73 11.38 -10.48
C GLU A 170 7.98 10.05 -10.66
N VAL A 171 8.23 9.05 -9.81
CA VAL A 171 7.42 7.81 -9.76
C VAL A 171 5.95 8.14 -9.48
N ILE A 172 5.72 9.01 -8.49
CA ILE A 172 4.37 9.45 -8.09
C ILE A 172 3.70 10.23 -9.23
N ALA A 173 4.40 11.20 -9.83
CA ALA A 173 3.89 12.00 -10.94
C ALA A 173 3.54 11.14 -12.16
N SER A 174 4.45 10.25 -12.57
CA SER A 174 4.25 9.34 -13.72
C SER A 174 3.03 8.44 -13.52
N TYR A 175 2.79 7.96 -12.30
CA TYR A 175 1.57 7.21 -12.01
C TYR A 175 0.32 8.10 -12.07
N HIS A 176 0.38 9.34 -11.58
CA HIS A 176 -0.76 10.27 -11.66
C HIS A 176 -1.14 10.61 -13.10
N ASP A 177 -0.17 10.60 -14.02
CA ASP A 177 -0.42 10.82 -15.44
C ASP A 177 -1.14 9.66 -16.13
N LEU A 178 -1.28 8.49 -15.49
CA LEU A 178 -2.07 7.37 -16.01
C LEU A 178 -3.51 7.79 -16.35
N TRP A 179 -4.08 8.72 -15.58
CA TRP A 179 -5.39 9.30 -15.85
C TRP A 179 -5.49 9.95 -17.24
N HIS A 180 -4.44 10.62 -17.72
CA HIS A 180 -4.45 11.22 -19.05
C HIS A 180 -4.54 10.17 -20.17
N VAL A 181 -3.98 8.98 -19.93
CA VAL A 181 -4.05 7.84 -20.87
C VAL A 181 -5.40 7.13 -20.76
N GLU A 182 -6.04 7.10 -19.59
CA GLU A 182 -7.34 6.48 -19.37
C GLU A 182 -8.54 7.35 -19.79
N GLN A 183 -8.38 8.69 -19.80
CA GLN A 183 -9.42 9.66 -20.17
C GLN A 183 -10.17 9.33 -21.46
N PRO A 184 -9.51 8.97 -22.59
CA PRO A 184 -10.19 8.62 -23.83
C PRO A 184 -11.08 7.36 -23.74
N PHE A 185 -10.87 6.51 -22.73
CA PHE A 185 -11.59 5.26 -22.54
C PHE A 185 -12.73 5.37 -21.52
N ARG A 186 -12.85 6.51 -20.82
CA ARG A 186 -13.96 6.75 -19.89
C ARG A 186 -15.14 7.30 -20.69
N MET A 187 -16.13 6.45 -20.97
CA MET A 187 -17.36 6.86 -21.66
C MET A 187 -18.08 7.96 -20.86
N SER A 188 -18.46 9.03 -21.58
CA SER A 188 -19.18 10.21 -21.07
C SER A 188 -20.58 9.90 -20.59
#